data_AF-A0A6S7IH25-F1
#
_entry.id   AF-A0A6S7IH25-F1
#
_cell.length_a   1.000
_cell.length_b   1.000
_cell.length_c   1.000
_cell.angle_alpha   90.00
_cell.angle_beta   90.00
_cell.angle_gamma   90.00
#
_symmetry.space_group_name_H-M   'P 1'
#
loop_
_entity.id
_entity.type
_entity.pdbx_description
1 polymer ?
#
loop_
_entity_poly.entity_id
_entity_poly.type
_entity_poly.pdbx_seq_one_letter_code
_entity_poly.pdbx_strand_id
1 'polypeptide(L)'
;MMCSTVDGFEIWGGATACHILEYHANIDIIKQFCYYKDQSDAYVVRPFPSMLKCGVIIPFGLDLMSFDTKHLQGFSRSLEILTYMRKAVKTFGLRCGNECSPNEGCNELSMILIPWDGEVLPSEATVLGDIFHFHPEILECCISDTCVRTEKLYFHVGSEHDEEIDDEPCLNGVFGTTDSIEKNTDEEQEFFTWLQNIMVPSCTYIAGEGKLNPVVEFFMTTLAPGWVGGILTGECWT
;
A
#
# COMPACT_ATOMS: atom_id res chain seq x y z
N MET A 1 45.16 14.59 22.07
CA MET A 1 45.71 14.07 20.80
C MET A 1 44.52 13.73 19.92
N MET A 2 44.58 14.12 18.65
CA MET A 2 43.48 14.28 17.68
C MET A 2 42.79 12.99 17.21
N CYS A 3 41.53 13.18 16.76
CA CYS A 3 40.73 12.54 15.69
C CYS A 3 40.86 11.04 15.38
N SER A 4 39.71 10.36 15.30
CA SER A 4 38.96 10.26 14.02
C SER A 4 37.56 9.66 14.21
N THR A 5 36.56 10.38 13.70
CA THR A 5 35.20 9.95 13.40
C THR A 5 35.19 8.90 12.28
N VAL A 6 34.35 7.88 12.45
CA VAL A 6 33.67 7.18 11.34
C VAL A 6 32.21 7.09 11.77
N ASP A 7 31.39 7.87 11.09
CA ASP A 7 29.94 7.95 11.25
C ASP A 7 29.25 6.67 10.77
N GLY A 8 28.11 6.34 11.39
CA GLY A 8 27.08 5.54 10.73
C GLY A 8 26.31 4.56 11.61
N PHE A 9 25.28 5.07 12.30
CA PHE A 9 24.12 4.34 12.85
C PHE A 9 24.37 3.33 13.98
N GLU A 10 24.49 3.86 15.20
CA GLU A 10 24.08 3.12 16.40
C GLU A 10 22.55 2.91 16.37
N ILE A 11 22.17 1.64 16.41
CA ILE A 11 20.80 1.17 16.56
C ILE A 11 20.31 1.61 17.95
N TRP A 12 19.55 2.70 18.01
CA TRP A 12 18.85 3.11 19.22
C TRP A 12 17.73 2.11 19.51
N GLY A 13 18.04 1.17 20.39
CA GLY A 13 17.17 0.09 20.80
C GLY A 13 16.06 0.49 21.77
N GLY A 14 15.03 -0.35 21.77
CA GLY A 14 14.20 -0.68 22.94
C GLY A 14 13.10 0.29 23.34
N ALA A 15 13.28 1.60 23.19
CA ALA A 15 12.35 2.59 23.77
C ALA A 15 11.20 3.00 22.83
N THR A 16 11.38 2.91 21.51
CA THR A 16 10.37 3.37 20.53
C THR A 16 9.22 2.37 20.34
N ALA A 17 9.51 1.07 20.38
CA ALA A 17 8.50 0.02 20.24
C ALA A 17 7.48 0.02 21.41
N CYS A 18 7.93 0.40 22.61
CA CYS A 18 7.07 0.43 23.80
C CYS A 18 6.09 1.62 23.79
N HIS A 19 6.45 2.75 23.17
CA HIS A 19 5.54 3.89 22.99
C HIS A 19 4.57 3.74 21.81
N ILE A 20 4.87 2.88 20.83
CA ILE A 20 3.95 2.55 19.73
C ILE A 20 2.79 1.66 20.23
N LEU A 21 3.04 0.80 21.22
CA LEU A 21 2.05 -0.15 21.75
C LEU A 21 1.13 0.41 22.85
N GLU A 22 1.41 1.60 23.40
CA GLU A 22 0.52 2.27 24.37
C GLU A 22 -0.72 2.93 23.71
N TYR A 23 -0.81 2.93 22.38
CA TYR A 23 -1.97 3.43 21.69
C TYR A 23 -3.02 2.34 21.50
N HIS A 24 -4.02 2.33 22.38
CA HIS A 24 -5.32 1.75 22.10
C HIS A 24 -5.73 2.09 20.66
N ALA A 25 -5.87 1.07 19.82
CA ALA A 25 -6.50 1.19 18.51
C ALA A 25 -7.93 1.69 18.74
N ASN A 26 -8.17 2.99 18.55
CA ASN A 26 -9.52 3.43 18.22
C ASN A 26 -9.67 3.09 16.75
N ILE A 27 -10.49 2.08 16.48
CA ILE A 27 -10.85 1.66 15.14
C ILE A 27 -11.93 2.62 14.69
N ASP A 28 -11.58 3.55 13.80
CA ASP A 28 -12.60 4.30 13.06
C ASP A 28 -13.17 3.39 11.97
N ILE A 29 -14.50 3.35 11.86
CA ILE A 29 -15.20 2.56 10.85
C ILE A 29 -15.03 3.24 9.50
N ILE A 30 -14.38 2.55 8.58
CA ILE A 30 -14.26 2.96 7.19
C ILE A 30 -15.65 2.98 6.54
N LYS A 31 -16.03 4.12 5.95
CA LYS A 31 -17.08 4.18 4.92
C LYS A 31 -16.44 4.70 3.63
N GLN A 32 -16.20 3.82 2.66
CA GLN A 32 -16.44 4.04 1.22
C GLN A 32 -15.79 2.97 0.33
N PHE A 33 -16.61 2.44 -0.56
CA PHE A 33 -16.33 1.87 -1.89
C PHE A 33 -17.72 1.76 -2.54
N CYS A 34 -17.97 2.46 -3.64
CA CYS A 34 -19.34 2.65 -4.17
C CYS A 34 -19.75 1.52 -5.13
N TYR A 35 -20.05 0.34 -4.59
CA TYR A 35 -20.92 -0.63 -5.28
C TYR A 35 -22.29 -0.62 -4.62
N TYR A 36 -23.24 0.07 -5.24
CA TYR A 36 -24.63 0.15 -4.80
C TYR A 36 -25.48 -0.81 -5.64
N LYS A 37 -26.00 -1.89 -5.05
CA LYS A 37 -27.04 -2.72 -5.72
C LYS A 37 -28.35 -1.94 -5.77
N ASP A 38 -28.61 -1.24 -4.66
CA ASP A 38 -29.72 -0.34 -4.42
C ASP A 38 -29.11 0.98 -3.93
N GLN A 39 -29.71 2.12 -4.28
CA GLN A 39 -29.19 3.50 -4.07
C GLN A 39 -28.80 3.87 -2.62
N SER A 40 -28.92 2.95 -1.67
CA SER A 40 -28.73 3.15 -0.24
C SER A 40 -27.72 2.21 0.42
N ASP A 41 -27.24 1.14 -0.21
CA ASP A 41 -26.32 0.19 0.45
C ASP A 41 -25.05 -0.10 -0.38
N ALA A 42 -23.93 0.48 0.06
CA ALA A 42 -22.60 0.21 -0.48
C ALA A 42 -22.04 -1.10 0.11
N TYR A 43 -21.68 -2.06 -0.72
CA TYR A 43 -21.28 -3.40 -0.27
C TYR A 43 -20.15 -3.99 -1.13
N VAL A 44 -18.98 -3.35 -1.13
CA VAL A 44 -17.79 -3.86 -1.84
C VAL A 44 -17.01 -4.86 -1.01
N VAL A 45 -16.77 -4.54 0.26
CA VAL A 45 -16.02 -5.36 1.21
C VAL A 45 -16.85 -5.52 2.47
N ARG A 46 -17.15 -6.76 2.87
CA ARG A 46 -17.87 -7.04 4.12
C ARG A 46 -17.35 -8.31 4.81
N PRO A 47 -17.01 -8.26 6.10
CA PRO A 47 -17.03 -7.08 6.98
C PRO A 47 -15.97 -6.03 6.60
N PHE A 48 -16.23 -4.76 6.93
CA PHE A 48 -15.32 -3.66 6.60
C PHE A 48 -13.98 -3.78 7.34
N PRO A 49 -12.84 -3.50 6.70
CA PRO A 49 -11.55 -3.48 7.36
C PRO A 49 -11.50 -2.39 8.43
N SER A 50 -10.53 -2.52 9.34
CA SER A 50 -10.28 -1.55 10.40
C SER A 50 -9.17 -0.60 10.00
N MET A 51 -9.19 0.62 10.51
CA MET A 51 -8.10 1.57 10.34
C MET A 51 -7.43 1.88 11.67
N LEU A 52 -6.10 1.81 11.68
CA LEU A 52 -5.27 2.26 12.80
C LEU A 52 -5.17 3.78 12.82
N LYS A 53 -4.86 4.36 13.98
CA LYS A 53 -4.70 5.82 14.16
C LYS A 53 -3.63 6.44 13.25
N CYS A 54 -2.63 5.68 12.83
CA CYS A 54 -1.64 6.13 11.85
C CYS A 54 -2.17 6.17 10.40
N GLY A 55 -3.40 5.74 10.16
CA GLY A 55 -4.05 5.67 8.85
C GLY A 55 -3.69 4.44 8.02
N VAL A 56 -3.18 3.39 8.67
CA VAL A 56 -2.93 2.08 8.03
C VAL A 56 -4.19 1.22 8.18
N ILE A 57 -4.63 0.62 7.08
CA ILE A 57 -5.79 -0.27 7.01
C ILE A 57 -5.34 -1.70 7.30
N ILE A 58 -6.11 -2.40 8.12
CA ILE A 58 -5.89 -3.81 8.49
C ILE A 58 -7.18 -4.63 8.28
N PRO A 59 -7.07 -5.95 8.08
CA PRO A 59 -8.23 -6.83 7.97
C PRO A 59 -9.18 -6.71 9.16
N PHE A 60 -10.47 -6.95 8.90
CA PHE A 60 -11.47 -6.96 9.96
C PHE A 60 -11.18 -8.03 11.01
N GLY A 61 -11.42 -7.69 12.29
CA GLY A 61 -11.32 -8.65 13.39
C GLY A 61 -9.89 -9.07 13.75
N LEU A 62 -8.88 -8.41 13.18
CA LEU A 62 -7.48 -8.67 13.51
C LEU A 62 -7.19 -8.27 14.97
N ASP A 63 -6.93 -9.26 15.83
CA ASP A 63 -6.45 -9.04 17.19
C ASP A 63 -4.93 -8.95 17.22
N LEU A 64 -4.42 -7.72 17.18
CA LEU A 64 -2.98 -7.43 17.21
C LEU A 64 -2.30 -7.92 18.49
N MET A 65 -3.04 -8.09 19.60
CA MET A 65 -2.46 -8.51 20.88
C MET A 65 -2.36 -10.03 21.00
N SER A 66 -2.94 -10.78 20.06
CA SER A 66 -2.88 -12.24 20.04
C SER A 66 -1.55 -12.80 19.49
N PHE A 67 -0.74 -11.95 18.87
CA PHE A 67 0.50 -12.34 18.21
C PHE A 67 1.67 -12.57 19.17
N ASP A 68 2.59 -13.45 18.77
CA ASP A 68 3.84 -13.67 19.51
C ASP A 68 4.80 -12.46 19.40
N THR A 69 5.86 -12.47 20.21
CA THR A 69 6.83 -11.37 20.23
C THR A 69 7.50 -11.11 18.89
N LYS A 70 7.75 -12.15 18.09
CA LYS A 70 8.41 -12.02 16.78
C LYS A 70 7.48 -11.31 15.79
N HIS A 71 6.21 -11.70 15.78
CA HIS A 71 5.18 -11.05 14.98
C HIS A 71 4.96 -9.60 15.40
N LEU A 72 4.95 -9.30 16.70
CA LEU A 72 4.84 -7.92 17.18
C LEU A 72 6.03 -7.04 16.78
N GLN A 73 7.24 -7.60 16.71
CA GLN A 73 8.42 -6.90 16.17
C GLN A 73 8.28 -6.64 14.67
N GLY A 74 7.83 -7.65 13.91
CA GLY A 74 7.54 -7.50 12.48
C GLY A 74 6.44 -6.46 12.23
N PHE A 75 5.42 -6.43 13.08
CA PHE A 75 4.33 -5.46 13.03
C PHE A 75 4.85 -4.03 13.22
N SER A 76 5.63 -3.79 14.28
CA SER A 76 6.23 -2.48 14.54
C SER A 76 7.09 -2.01 13.37
N ARG A 77 7.92 -2.90 12.81
CA ARG A 77 8.77 -2.58 11.66
C ARG A 77 7.94 -2.24 10.41
N SER A 78 6.87 -2.99 10.17
CA SER A 78 5.97 -2.76 9.04
C SER A 78 5.24 -1.42 9.17
N LEU A 79 4.81 -1.05 10.38
CA LEU A 79 4.20 0.26 10.63
C LEU A 79 5.15 1.43 10.39
N GLU A 80 6.43 1.31 10.73
CA GLU A 80 7.43 2.34 10.41
C GLU A 80 7.52 2.58 8.90
N ILE A 81 7.61 1.50 8.12
CA ILE A 81 7.71 1.54 6.65
C ILE A 81 6.45 2.19 6.06
N LEU A 82 5.26 1.69 6.42
CA LEU A 82 3.99 2.20 5.89
C LEU A 82 3.69 3.63 6.33
N THR A 83 4.09 4.03 7.54
CA THR A 83 3.93 5.42 7.99
C THR A 83 4.83 6.36 7.19
N TYR A 84 6.07 5.93 6.88
CA TYR A 84 6.96 6.70 6.03
C TYR A 84 6.42 6.82 4.59
N MET A 85 5.92 5.71 4.01
CA MET A 85 5.24 5.73 2.71
C MET A 85 4.05 6.69 2.70
N ARG A 86 3.15 6.61 3.69
CA ARG A 86 1.99 7.50 3.80
C ARG A 86 2.38 8.96 3.90
N LYS A 87 3.42 9.27 4.66
CA LYS A 87 3.93 10.63 4.79
C LYS A 87 4.43 11.14 3.44
N ALA A 88 5.24 10.36 2.74
CA ALA A 88 5.77 10.70 1.43
C ALA A 88 4.67 10.90 0.38
N VAL A 89 3.69 9.99 0.30
CA VAL A 89 2.51 10.13 -0.57
C VAL A 89 1.82 11.48 -0.37
N LYS A 90 1.61 11.89 0.89
CA LYS A 90 0.99 13.19 1.20
C LYS A 90 1.90 14.37 0.88
N THR A 91 3.19 14.26 1.20
CA THR A 91 4.17 15.34 1.00
C THR A 91 4.38 15.64 -0.48
N PHE A 92 4.48 14.60 -1.31
CA PHE A 92 4.72 14.73 -2.74
C PHE A 92 3.42 14.76 -3.57
N GLY A 93 2.26 14.59 -2.94
CA GLY A 93 0.97 14.61 -3.63
C GLY A 93 0.79 13.44 -4.60
N LEU A 94 1.35 12.27 -4.27
CA LEU A 94 1.29 11.06 -5.09
C LEU A 94 -0.15 10.54 -5.18
N ARG A 95 -0.57 10.17 -6.39
CA ARG A 95 -1.94 9.75 -6.73
C ARG A 95 -1.85 8.73 -7.84
N CYS A 96 -2.55 7.60 -7.72
CA CYS A 96 -2.64 6.66 -8.83
C CYS A 96 -3.74 7.11 -9.80
N GLY A 97 -3.37 7.38 -11.05
CA GLY A 97 -4.31 7.54 -12.16
C GLY A 97 -4.37 6.23 -12.92
N ASN A 98 -5.41 5.43 -12.69
CA ASN A 98 -5.68 4.32 -13.60
C ASN A 98 -6.35 4.90 -14.85
N GLU A 99 -5.65 4.88 -15.98
CA GLU A 99 -6.04 5.43 -17.29
C GLU A 99 -7.25 4.72 -17.93
N CYS A 100 -8.07 4.00 -17.16
CA CYS A 100 -9.26 3.33 -17.67
C CYS A 100 -10.41 4.29 -18.01
N SER A 101 -10.19 5.60 -17.96
CA SER A 101 -11.16 6.63 -18.36
C SER A 101 -10.44 7.94 -18.69
N PRO A 102 -10.65 8.55 -19.89
CA PRO A 102 -10.12 9.87 -20.23
C PRO A 102 -10.61 11.02 -19.33
N ASN A 103 -11.43 10.74 -18.31
CA ASN A 103 -12.07 11.74 -17.46
C ASN A 103 -12.02 11.46 -15.93
N GLU A 104 -11.37 10.40 -15.43
CA GLU A 104 -11.48 9.98 -14.01
C GLU A 104 -10.21 9.20 -13.59
N GLY A 105 -9.47 9.45 -12.51
CA GLY A 105 -9.46 10.43 -11.42
C GLY A 105 -8.15 10.24 -10.63
N CYS A 106 -7.66 11.27 -9.94
CA CYS A 106 -6.48 11.19 -9.09
C CYS A 106 -6.79 10.35 -7.83
N ASN A 107 -6.64 9.03 -7.89
CA ASN A 107 -6.98 8.17 -6.76
C ASN A 107 -5.95 8.34 -5.66
N GLU A 108 -6.44 8.62 -4.46
CA GLU A 108 -5.56 8.67 -3.31
C GLU A 108 -5.07 7.25 -2.93
N LEU A 109 -3.91 7.19 -2.27
CA LEU A 109 -3.22 5.95 -1.95
C LEU A 109 -3.34 5.66 -0.45
N SER A 110 -4.01 4.56 -0.12
CA SER A 110 -4.12 4.05 1.25
C SER A 110 -3.04 3.02 1.54
N MET A 111 -2.55 2.99 2.78
CA MET A 111 -1.58 1.98 3.21
C MET A 111 -2.29 0.81 3.85
N ILE A 112 -1.92 -0.41 3.49
CA ILE A 112 -2.51 -1.63 4.02
C ILE A 112 -1.46 -2.51 4.70
N LEU A 113 -1.89 -3.29 5.69
CA LEU A 113 -1.05 -4.23 6.42
C LEU A 113 -1.81 -5.51 6.72
N ILE A 114 -1.22 -6.65 6.38
CA ILE A 114 -1.84 -7.98 6.47
C ILE A 114 -0.88 -8.92 7.19
N PRO A 115 -1.34 -9.69 8.19
CA PRO A 115 -0.55 -10.76 8.78
C PRO A 115 -0.37 -11.89 7.76
N TRP A 116 0.87 -12.31 7.55
CA TRP A 116 1.19 -13.33 6.56
C TRP A 116 2.48 -14.09 6.86
N ASP A 117 2.33 -15.39 7.12
CA ASP A 117 3.44 -16.31 7.41
C ASP A 117 3.92 -17.11 6.20
N GLY A 118 3.33 -16.90 5.03
CA GLY A 118 3.71 -17.59 3.81
C GLY A 118 5.12 -17.20 3.33
N GLU A 119 5.81 -18.15 2.72
CA GLU A 119 7.15 -17.93 2.14
C GLU A 119 7.13 -17.04 0.89
N VAL A 120 5.98 -16.99 0.21
CA VAL A 120 5.71 -16.14 -0.96
C VAL A 120 4.56 -15.20 -0.65
N LEU A 121 4.42 -14.11 -1.42
CA LEU A 121 3.28 -13.19 -1.29
C LEU A 121 1.95 -13.96 -1.43
N PRO A 122 0.88 -13.53 -0.73
CA PRO A 122 -0.43 -14.17 -0.83
C PRO A 122 -0.94 -14.17 -2.29
N SER A 123 -1.94 -15.00 -2.60
CA SER A 123 -2.60 -14.91 -3.91
C SER A 123 -3.65 -13.81 -3.91
N GLU A 124 -4.03 -13.35 -5.10
CA GLU A 124 -5.16 -12.43 -5.29
C GLU A 124 -6.43 -12.95 -4.59
N ALA A 125 -6.78 -14.22 -4.80
CA ALA A 125 -7.95 -14.84 -4.16
C ALA A 125 -7.87 -14.81 -2.62
N THR A 126 -6.67 -14.96 -2.06
CA THR A 126 -6.47 -14.89 -0.61
C THR A 126 -6.68 -13.45 -0.11
N VAL A 127 -6.10 -12.46 -0.79
CA VAL A 127 -6.20 -11.06 -0.38
C VAL A 127 -7.62 -10.54 -0.55
N LEU A 128 -8.19 -10.66 -1.74
CA LEU A 128 -9.51 -10.12 -2.03
C LEU A 128 -10.62 -10.93 -1.38
N GLY A 129 -10.56 -12.26 -1.47
CA GLY A 129 -11.62 -13.15 -0.97
C GLY A 129 -11.53 -13.41 0.52
N ASP A 130 -10.42 -13.99 0.98
CA ASP A 130 -10.33 -14.53 2.34
C ASP A 130 -9.99 -13.46 3.40
N ILE A 131 -9.22 -12.44 3.02
CA ILE A 131 -8.74 -11.40 3.95
C ILE A 131 -9.67 -10.19 3.95
N PHE A 132 -9.86 -9.58 2.78
CA PHE A 132 -10.69 -8.39 2.64
C PHE A 132 -12.15 -8.69 2.31
N HIS A 133 -12.54 -9.94 2.07
CA HIS A 133 -13.95 -10.31 1.87
C HIS A 133 -14.68 -9.44 0.85
N PHE A 134 -14.06 -9.25 -0.31
CA PHE A 134 -14.66 -8.60 -1.46
C PHE A 134 -15.94 -9.34 -1.86
N HIS A 135 -16.96 -8.58 -2.26
CA HIS A 135 -18.22 -9.15 -2.70
C HIS A 135 -18.00 -10.03 -3.94
N PRO A 136 -18.63 -11.22 -4.05
CA PRO A 136 -18.42 -12.14 -5.17
C PRO A 136 -18.60 -11.50 -6.55
N GLU A 137 -19.58 -10.61 -6.71
CA GLU A 137 -19.83 -9.90 -7.98
C GLU A 137 -18.66 -8.99 -8.42
N ILE A 138 -17.78 -8.60 -7.50
CA ILE A 138 -16.57 -7.82 -7.80
C ILE A 138 -15.42 -8.76 -8.15
N LEU A 139 -15.34 -9.90 -7.45
CA LEU A 139 -14.36 -10.96 -7.75
C LEU A 139 -14.58 -11.59 -9.13
N GLU A 140 -15.83 -11.64 -9.61
CA GLU A 140 -16.16 -12.08 -10.98
C GLU A 140 -15.58 -11.16 -12.07
N CYS A 141 -15.18 -9.94 -11.71
CA CYS A 141 -14.58 -8.95 -12.60
C CYS A 141 -13.12 -8.64 -12.23
N CYS A 142 -12.44 -9.60 -11.59
CA CYS A 142 -10.99 -9.56 -11.43
C CYS A 142 -10.31 -9.80 -12.79
N ILE A 143 -9.28 -9.01 -13.07
CA ILE A 143 -8.41 -9.25 -14.22
C ILE A 143 -7.46 -10.38 -13.79
N SER A 144 -7.43 -11.49 -14.52
CA SER A 144 -6.60 -12.66 -14.19
C SER A 144 -5.08 -12.40 -14.21
N ASP A 145 -4.66 -11.17 -14.50
CA ASP A 145 -3.27 -10.77 -14.60
C ASP A 145 -2.73 -10.38 -13.22
N THR A 146 -2.70 -11.37 -12.32
CA THR A 146 -1.88 -11.26 -11.11
C THR A 146 -0.42 -11.13 -11.53
N CYS A 147 0.16 -9.95 -11.36
CA CYS A 147 1.54 -9.70 -11.74
C CYS A 147 2.46 -9.78 -10.51
N VAL A 148 2.95 -10.99 -10.18
CA VAL A 148 4.00 -11.16 -9.17
C VAL A 148 5.36 -10.87 -9.79
N ARG A 149 6.08 -9.92 -9.23
CA ARG A 149 7.44 -9.55 -9.64
C ARG A 149 8.43 -9.91 -8.55
N THR A 150 9.36 -10.78 -8.92
CA THR A 150 10.56 -11.03 -8.12
C THR A 150 11.67 -10.03 -8.44
N GLU A 151 11.55 -9.33 -9.57
CA GLU A 151 12.49 -8.32 -10.01
C GLU A 151 12.18 -6.97 -9.38
N LYS A 152 13.21 -6.13 -9.32
CA LYS A 152 13.12 -4.79 -8.75
C LYS A 152 12.38 -3.87 -9.70
N LEU A 153 11.34 -3.19 -9.22
CA LEU A 153 10.74 -2.07 -9.94
C LEU A 153 11.67 -0.88 -9.90
N TYR A 154 11.79 -0.19 -11.03
CA TYR A 154 12.62 1.00 -11.15
C TYR A 154 11.79 2.28 -11.07
N PHE A 155 12.40 3.34 -10.55
CA PHE A 155 11.89 4.70 -10.65
C PHE A 155 12.61 5.41 -11.78
N HIS A 156 11.86 6.00 -12.69
CA HIS A 156 12.39 6.71 -13.86
C HIS A 156 12.24 8.21 -13.63
N VAL A 157 13.37 8.90 -13.54
CA VAL A 157 13.42 10.36 -13.37
C VAL A 157 13.12 11.02 -14.71
N GLY A 158 12.04 11.79 -14.78
CA GLY A 158 11.75 12.62 -15.96
C GLY A 158 11.31 11.84 -17.19
N SER A 159 10.73 10.66 -17.04
CA SER A 159 10.01 10.03 -18.14
C SER A 159 8.77 10.86 -18.45
N GLU A 160 8.84 11.66 -19.52
CA GLU A 160 7.66 11.87 -20.36
C GLU A 160 7.19 10.45 -20.68
N HIS A 161 6.07 10.01 -20.10
CA HIS A 161 5.33 8.87 -20.64
C HIS A 161 4.70 9.34 -21.97
N ASP A 162 5.57 9.74 -22.90
CA ASP A 162 5.28 9.98 -24.31
C ASP A 162 4.93 8.61 -24.88
N GLU A 163 3.67 8.50 -25.31
CA GLU A 163 2.95 7.62 -26.25
C GLU A 163 3.61 6.37 -26.90
N GLU A 164 4.84 5.98 -26.60
CA GLU A 164 5.55 4.79 -27.05
C GLU A 164 6.11 4.00 -25.85
N ILE A 165 5.20 3.46 -25.05
CA ILE A 165 5.26 2.14 -24.40
C ILE A 165 6.69 1.56 -24.25
N ASP A 166 7.41 1.97 -23.21
CA ASP A 166 8.25 1.02 -22.49
C ASP A 166 7.29 0.24 -21.59
N ASP A 167 6.88 -0.95 -22.06
CA ASP A 167 6.00 -1.93 -21.41
C ASP A 167 6.54 -2.46 -20.07
N GLU A 168 7.61 -1.84 -19.54
CA GLU A 168 8.24 -2.22 -18.28
C GLU A 168 7.57 -1.49 -17.10
N PRO A 169 6.68 -2.19 -16.38
CA PRO A 169 6.04 -1.64 -15.19
C PRO A 169 7.04 -1.10 -14.17
N CYS A 170 6.80 0.13 -13.73
CA CYS A 170 7.70 0.93 -12.91
C CYS A 170 6.98 1.57 -11.71
N LEU A 171 7.74 2.16 -10.78
CA LEU A 171 7.14 2.82 -9.61
C LEU A 171 6.32 4.06 -9.96
N ASN A 172 6.69 4.78 -11.03
CA ASN A 172 5.95 5.95 -11.49
C ASN A 172 4.52 5.58 -11.90
N GLY A 173 4.31 4.43 -12.55
CA GLY A 173 2.98 3.92 -12.92
C GLY A 173 2.11 3.56 -11.72
N VAL A 174 2.71 3.05 -10.63
CA VAL A 174 1.97 2.66 -9.42
C VAL A 174 1.63 3.87 -8.55
N PHE A 175 2.58 4.76 -8.33
CA PHE A 175 2.41 5.89 -7.41
C PHE A 175 1.83 7.14 -8.08
N GLY A 176 1.83 7.17 -9.41
CA GLY A 176 1.43 8.26 -10.29
C GLY A 176 2.08 9.61 -9.97
N THR A 177 2.50 10.32 -11.01
CA THR A 177 3.07 11.66 -10.87
C THR A 177 2.04 12.68 -11.32
N THR A 178 1.70 13.65 -10.47
CA THR A 178 0.93 14.82 -10.94
C THR A 178 1.75 15.62 -11.96
N ASP A 179 1.06 16.28 -12.89
CA ASP A 179 1.48 17.07 -14.08
C ASP A 179 2.66 18.07 -13.95
N SER A 180 3.50 18.02 -12.92
CA SER A 180 4.70 18.84 -12.84
C SER A 180 5.92 18.08 -13.33
N ILE A 181 6.09 18.06 -14.65
CA ILE A 181 7.35 17.75 -15.38
C ILE A 181 8.55 18.53 -14.80
N GLU A 182 8.31 19.58 -14.00
CA GLU A 182 9.34 20.49 -13.50
C GLU A 182 9.82 20.27 -12.04
N LYS A 183 9.35 19.27 -11.26
CA LYS A 183 9.70 19.20 -9.82
C LYS A 183 9.93 17.81 -9.22
N ASN A 184 10.78 16.97 -9.82
CA ASN A 184 11.41 15.89 -9.05
C ASN A 184 12.45 16.48 -8.09
N THR A 185 12.04 16.76 -6.86
CA THR A 185 12.98 17.23 -5.81
C THR A 185 13.97 16.12 -5.43
N ASP A 186 15.16 16.47 -4.92
CA ASP A 186 16.12 15.48 -4.41
C ASP A 186 15.49 14.56 -3.35
N GLU A 187 14.56 15.09 -2.54
CA GLU A 187 13.83 14.35 -1.50
C GLU A 187 12.87 13.30 -2.08
N GLU A 188 12.21 13.61 -3.20
CA GLU A 188 11.33 12.68 -3.89
C GLU A 188 12.14 11.55 -4.56
N GLN A 189 13.27 11.89 -5.19
CA GLN A 189 14.18 10.89 -5.75
C GLN A 189 14.76 9.98 -4.67
N GLU A 190 15.10 10.52 -3.49
CA GLU A 190 15.56 9.74 -2.34
C GLU A 190 14.45 8.79 -1.86
N PHE A 191 13.22 9.27 -1.74
CA PHE A 191 12.06 8.46 -1.38
C PHE A 191 11.85 7.30 -2.36
N PHE A 192 11.80 7.57 -3.67
CA PHE A 192 11.64 6.51 -4.66
C PHE A 192 12.83 5.55 -4.67
N THR A 193 14.06 6.04 -4.48
CA THR A 193 15.25 5.18 -4.32
C THR A 193 15.12 4.23 -3.14
N TRP A 194 14.66 4.75 -1.99
CA TRP A 194 14.35 3.95 -0.81
C TRP A 194 13.25 2.92 -1.09
N LEU A 195 12.15 3.34 -1.74
CA LEU A 195 10.98 2.52 -2.02
C LEU A 195 11.31 1.35 -2.97
N GLN A 196 12.10 1.60 -4.01
CA GLN A 196 12.56 0.55 -4.94
C GLN A 196 13.28 -0.59 -4.21
N ASN A 197 13.95 -0.32 -3.09
CA ASN A 197 14.64 -1.37 -2.32
C ASN A 197 13.71 -2.21 -1.43
N ILE A 198 12.49 -1.74 -1.20
CA ILE A 198 11.51 -2.40 -0.30
C ILE A 198 10.44 -3.14 -1.10
N MET A 199 10.09 -2.66 -2.30
CA MET A 199 9.05 -3.27 -3.13
C MET A 199 9.56 -4.50 -3.93
N VAL A 200 10.31 -5.39 -3.26
CA VAL A 200 10.86 -6.62 -3.84
C VAL A 200 10.85 -7.75 -2.80
N PRO A 201 10.19 -8.90 -3.08
CA PRO A 201 9.28 -9.11 -4.20
C PRO A 201 8.03 -8.24 -4.08
N SER A 202 7.38 -7.93 -5.19
CA SER A 202 6.09 -7.22 -5.18
C SER A 202 5.04 -7.93 -6.03
N CYS A 203 3.77 -7.59 -5.80
CA CYS A 203 2.67 -8.05 -6.65
C CYS A 203 1.59 -6.98 -6.77
N THR A 204 0.90 -7.01 -7.91
CA THR A 204 -0.26 -6.16 -8.19
C THR A 204 -1.50 -7.03 -8.40
N TYR A 205 -2.62 -6.65 -7.79
CA TYR A 205 -3.94 -7.22 -8.08
C TYR A 205 -4.92 -6.11 -8.43
N ILE A 206 -5.81 -6.39 -9.38
CA ILE A 206 -6.78 -5.42 -9.89
C ILE A 206 -8.17 -6.06 -9.86
N ALA A 207 -9.12 -5.39 -9.20
CA ALA A 207 -10.47 -5.90 -8.98
C ALA A 207 -11.56 -4.86 -9.23
N GLY A 208 -12.67 -5.34 -9.80
CA GLY A 208 -13.86 -4.52 -10.01
C GLY A 208 -13.86 -3.74 -11.31
N GLU A 209 -13.11 -4.16 -12.32
CA GLU A 209 -13.20 -3.58 -13.66
C GLU A 209 -14.66 -3.64 -14.16
N GLY A 210 -15.19 -2.51 -14.64
CA GLY A 210 -16.58 -2.40 -15.07
C GLY A 210 -17.64 -2.49 -13.96
N LYS A 211 -17.23 -2.60 -12.69
CA LYS A 211 -18.11 -2.68 -11.51
C LYS A 211 -17.85 -1.56 -10.50
N LEU A 212 -16.61 -1.10 -10.41
CA LEU A 212 -16.14 -0.06 -9.50
C LEU A 212 -15.52 1.07 -10.30
N ASN A 213 -15.71 2.29 -9.80
CA ASN A 213 -14.99 3.47 -10.28
C ASN A 213 -14.60 4.34 -9.07
N PRO A 214 -13.30 4.47 -8.75
CA PRO A 214 -12.17 3.82 -9.42
C PRO A 214 -12.15 2.29 -9.24
N VAL A 215 -11.45 1.60 -10.16
CA VAL A 215 -11.09 0.18 -10.00
C VAL A 215 -10.16 0.04 -8.80
N VAL A 216 -10.30 -1.04 -8.05
CA VAL A 216 -9.46 -1.29 -6.88
C VAL A 216 -8.16 -1.94 -7.32
N GLU A 217 -7.04 -1.39 -6.86
CA GLU A 217 -5.73 -1.95 -7.10
C GLU A 217 -4.96 -2.11 -5.79
N PHE A 218 -4.41 -3.31 -5.59
CA PHE A 218 -3.51 -3.65 -4.51
C PHE A 218 -2.09 -3.74 -5.05
N PHE A 219 -1.17 -2.97 -4.47
CA PHE A 219 0.25 -3.12 -4.73
C PHE A 219 0.98 -3.50 -3.44
N MET A 220 1.50 -4.72 -3.36
CA MET A 220 1.98 -5.29 -2.10
C MET A 220 3.41 -5.81 -2.19
N THR A 221 4.08 -5.83 -1.04
CA THR A 221 5.41 -6.40 -0.81
C THR A 221 5.47 -7.07 0.57
N THR A 222 6.53 -7.83 0.80
CA THR A 222 6.90 -8.29 2.15
C THR A 222 7.56 -7.13 2.91
N LEU A 223 6.98 -6.75 4.04
CA LEU A 223 7.50 -5.62 4.84
C LEU A 223 8.44 -6.11 5.95
N ALA A 224 8.05 -7.19 6.62
CA ALA A 224 8.80 -7.80 7.71
C ALA A 224 8.35 -9.27 7.89
N PRO A 225 9.09 -10.10 8.64
CA PRO A 225 8.63 -11.45 8.96
C PRO A 225 7.23 -11.45 9.58
N GLY A 226 6.32 -12.25 9.01
CA GLY A 226 4.92 -12.34 9.45
C GLY A 226 4.00 -11.25 8.90
N TRP A 227 4.49 -10.35 8.05
CA TRP A 227 3.73 -9.18 7.60
C TRP A 227 4.01 -8.80 6.14
N VAL A 228 2.93 -8.70 5.37
CA VAL A 228 2.92 -8.14 4.02
C VAL A 228 2.06 -6.87 4.02
N GLY A 229 2.32 -5.97 3.09
CA GLY A 229 1.55 -4.76 2.97
C GLY A 229 2.03 -3.90 1.82
N GLY A 230 1.52 -2.69 1.75
CA GLY A 230 1.81 -1.79 0.65
C GLY A 230 0.65 -0.84 0.46
N ILE A 231 0.16 -0.73 -0.77
CA ILE A 231 -0.79 0.29 -1.19
C ILE A 231 -2.08 -0.34 -1.69
N LEU A 232 -3.16 0.39 -1.42
CA LEU A 232 -4.48 0.20 -1.97
C LEU A 232 -4.92 1.51 -2.63
N THR A 233 -5.32 1.45 -3.89
CA THR A 233 -5.94 2.59 -4.59
C THR A 233 -7.43 2.67 -4.28
N GLY A 234 -7.99 3.87 -4.43
CA GLY A 234 -9.41 4.12 -4.21
C GLY A 234 -9.72 4.40 -2.75
N GLU A 235 -9.31 5.58 -2.28
CA GLU A 235 -9.36 5.92 -0.87
C GLU A 235 -10.73 5.70 -0.21
N CYS A 236 -10.62 5.06 0.95
CA CYS A 236 -11.64 4.85 1.95
C CYS A 236 -11.62 6.02 2.95
N TRP A 237 -12.31 7.15 2.67
CA TRP A 237 -12.54 8.18 3.71
C TRP A 237 -13.92 8.82 3.66
N THR A 238 -14.47 9.02 4.86
CA THR A 238 -15.45 10.06 5.19
C THR A 238 -14.77 11.34 5.60
#